data_AF-A0AAJ1JF13-F1
#
_entry.id   AF-A0AAJ1JF13-F1
#
_cell.length_a   1.000
_cell.length_b   1.000
_cell.length_c   1.000
_cell.angle_alpha   90.00
_cell.angle_beta   90.00
_cell.angle_gamma   90.00
#
_symmetry.space_group_name_H-M   'P 1'
#
loop_
_entity.id
_entity.type
_entity.pdbx_description
1 polymer ?
#
loop_
_entity_poly.entity_id
_entity_poly.type
_entity_poly.pdbx_seq_one_letter_code
_entity_poly.pdbx_strand_id
1 'polypeptide(L)'
;MKIMNYKQRLKTSIFLFILAFFLSGCVKKPHNLSNKENAMNLQGNIYSKNIDIPNESIITLSFSPLQQNDNENTKNDNFQFKTKEAGRTIAFSVALPPDIVIRKNNLGISARVEKNNELIMMTEQISPFPKNNTDKISLTVVANQ
;
A
#
# COMPACT_ATOMS: atom_id res chain seq x y z
N MET A 1 -9.41 -3.18 67.46
CA MET A 1 -9.05 -2.17 66.42
C MET A 1 -8.26 -2.79 65.24
N LYS A 2 -8.69 -3.92 64.65
CA LYS A 2 -8.02 -4.55 63.48
C LYS A 2 -8.94 -4.81 62.28
N ILE A 3 -10.25 -4.86 62.51
CA ILE A 3 -11.27 -5.20 61.48
C ILE A 3 -11.59 -3.99 60.57
N MET A 4 -11.47 -2.77 61.09
CA MET A 4 -11.76 -1.52 60.36
C MET A 4 -10.76 -1.28 59.22
N ASN A 5 -9.49 -1.63 59.43
CA ASN A 5 -8.43 -1.52 58.41
C ASN A 5 -8.60 -2.51 57.25
N TYR A 6 -9.16 -3.70 57.49
CA TYR A 6 -9.37 -4.69 56.43
C TYR A 6 -10.50 -4.26 55.49
N LYS A 7 -11.64 -3.81 56.02
CA LYS A 7 -12.75 -3.31 55.20
C LYS A 7 -12.37 -2.09 54.38
N GLN A 8 -11.50 -1.23 54.93
CA GLN A 8 -11.02 -0.02 54.25
C GLN A 8 -9.99 -0.35 53.16
N ARG A 9 -9.08 -1.31 53.40
CA ARG A 9 -8.16 -1.87 52.39
C ARG A 9 -8.87 -2.65 51.28
N LEU A 10 -9.95 -3.35 51.61
CA LEU A 10 -10.78 -4.05 50.63
C LEU A 10 -11.49 -3.05 49.70
N LYS A 11 -12.02 -1.96 50.25
CA LYS A 11 -12.64 -0.88 49.48
C LYS A 11 -11.66 -0.18 48.55
N THR A 12 -10.44 0.14 49.01
CA THR A 12 -9.41 0.72 48.14
C THR A 12 -8.90 -0.26 47.09
N SER A 13 -8.79 -1.55 47.41
CA SER A 13 -8.43 -2.58 46.44
C SER A 13 -9.47 -2.74 45.34
N ILE A 14 -10.76 -2.77 45.70
CA ILE A 14 -11.87 -2.83 44.74
C ILE A 14 -11.90 -1.57 43.85
N PHE A 15 -11.68 -0.39 44.44
CA PHE A 15 -11.62 0.86 43.70
C PHE A 15 -10.48 0.88 42.67
N LEU A 16 -9.29 0.39 43.05
CA LEU A 16 -8.16 0.26 42.14
C LEU A 16 -8.42 -0.76 41.01
N PHE A 17 -9.12 -1.86 41.32
CA PHE A 17 -9.51 -2.85 40.31
C PHE A 17 -10.49 -2.26 39.28
N ILE A 18 -11.49 -1.52 39.74
CA ILE A 18 -12.46 -0.83 38.87
C ILE A 18 -11.75 0.21 38.00
N LEU A 19 -10.82 0.99 38.59
CA LEU A 19 -10.05 1.99 37.84
C LEU A 19 -9.19 1.33 36.74
N ALA A 20 -8.54 0.20 37.02
CA ALA A 20 -7.76 -0.55 36.03
C ALA A 20 -8.62 -1.07 34.85
N PHE A 21 -9.88 -1.44 35.11
CA PHE A 21 -10.84 -1.82 34.06
C PHE A 21 -11.27 -0.65 33.17
N PHE A 22 -11.35 0.58 33.71
CA PHE A 22 -11.65 1.76 32.90
C PHE A 22 -10.45 2.21 32.05
N LEU A 23 -9.21 1.99 32.50
CA LEU A 23 -8.00 2.33 31.72
C LEU A 23 -7.68 1.31 30.61
N SER A 24 -8.18 0.07 30.66
CA SER A 24 -7.99 -0.93 29.60
C SER A 24 -8.95 -0.77 28.41
N GLY A 25 -9.85 0.23 28.44
CA GLY A 25 -10.84 0.52 27.40
C GLY A 25 -10.32 1.26 26.16
N CYS A 26 -9.07 1.73 26.13
CA CYS A 26 -8.46 2.34 24.94
C CYS A 26 -7.79 1.30 24.02
N VAL A 27 -8.48 0.18 23.74
CA VAL A 27 -8.18 -0.52 22.50
C VAL A 27 -8.79 0.34 21.41
N LYS A 28 -7.98 1.26 20.84
CA LYS A 28 -8.27 1.78 19.51
C LYS A 28 -8.51 0.53 18.67
N LYS A 29 -9.78 0.24 18.30
CA LYS A 29 -10.04 -0.68 17.19
C LYS A 29 -9.06 -0.23 16.12
N PRO A 30 -8.18 -1.11 15.60
CA PRO A 30 -7.38 -0.71 14.47
C PRO A 30 -8.39 -0.16 13.46
N HIS A 31 -8.21 1.08 13.05
CA HIS A 31 -8.99 1.73 12.00
C HIS A 31 -8.62 1.01 10.70
N ASN A 32 -9.06 -0.23 10.62
CA ASN A 32 -8.90 -1.24 9.59
C ASN A 32 -10.07 -2.22 9.78
N LEU A 33 -11.25 -1.70 10.16
CA LEU A 33 -12.49 -2.38 9.77
C LEU A 33 -12.55 -2.21 8.25
N SER A 34 -11.90 -3.17 7.62
CA SER A 34 -11.80 -3.45 6.21
C SER A 34 -13.04 -2.97 5.46
N ASN A 35 -12.93 -1.79 4.84
CA ASN A 35 -13.73 -1.45 3.67
C ASN A 35 -13.26 -2.33 2.50
N LYS A 36 -13.44 -3.66 2.63
CA LYS A 36 -13.26 -4.59 1.52
C LYS A 36 -14.28 -4.30 0.41
N GLU A 37 -15.34 -3.56 0.74
CA GLU A 37 -16.40 -3.14 -0.18
C GLU A 37 -15.96 -2.08 -1.19
N ASN A 38 -14.83 -1.39 -1.00
CA ASN A 38 -14.38 -0.30 -1.88
C ASN A 38 -12.97 -0.51 -2.49
N ALA A 39 -12.42 -1.72 -2.41
CA ALA A 39 -11.14 -2.02 -3.03
C ALA A 39 -11.31 -2.15 -4.56
N MET A 40 -10.79 -1.18 -5.31
CA MET A 40 -10.79 -1.24 -6.78
C MET A 40 -9.64 -2.14 -7.23
N ASN A 41 -9.95 -3.16 -8.04
CA ASN A 41 -8.91 -3.97 -8.68
C ASN A 41 -8.44 -3.28 -9.96
N LEU A 42 -7.17 -2.92 -10.00
CA LEU A 42 -6.52 -2.42 -11.20
C LEU A 42 -5.80 -3.56 -11.90
N GLN A 43 -6.07 -3.72 -13.20
CA GLN A 43 -5.43 -4.73 -14.03
C GLN A 43 -4.67 -4.08 -15.18
N GLY A 44 -3.58 -4.72 -15.59
CA GLY A 44 -2.79 -4.23 -16.70
C GLY A 44 -1.65 -5.16 -17.08
N ASN A 45 -0.84 -4.67 -18.00
CA ASN A 45 0.34 -5.36 -18.51
C ASN A 45 1.55 -4.44 -18.44
N ILE A 46 2.69 -5.00 -18.08
CA ILE A 46 4.00 -4.37 -18.21
C ILE A 46 4.69 -5.00 -19.41
N TYR A 47 4.90 -4.22 -20.45
CA TYR A 47 5.58 -4.62 -21.68
C TYR A 47 7.02 -4.12 -21.64
N SER A 48 7.98 -4.99 -21.91
CA SER A 48 9.39 -4.59 -22.06
C SER A 48 9.75 -4.39 -23.53
N LYS A 49 10.32 -3.23 -23.86
CA LYS A 49 10.54 -2.82 -25.25
C LYS A 49 11.63 -3.65 -25.95
N ASN A 50 12.77 -3.89 -25.30
CA ASN A 50 13.97 -4.41 -25.98
C ASN A 50 14.31 -5.85 -25.60
N ILE A 51 14.20 -6.20 -24.31
CA ILE A 51 14.59 -7.52 -23.78
C ILE A 51 13.45 -8.10 -22.94
N ASP A 52 13.46 -9.40 -22.71
CA ASP A 52 12.47 -10.00 -21.80
C ASP A 52 12.73 -9.58 -20.36
N ILE A 53 11.67 -9.37 -19.59
CA ILE A 53 11.76 -9.20 -18.14
C ILE A 53 12.22 -10.55 -17.57
N PRO A 54 13.37 -10.62 -16.85
CA PRO A 54 13.84 -11.88 -16.30
C PRO A 54 12.88 -12.45 -15.26
N ASN A 55 12.85 -13.77 -15.12
CA ASN A 55 12.15 -14.42 -14.02
C ASN A 55 12.71 -13.97 -12.66
N GLU A 56 11.94 -14.18 -11.59
CA GLU A 56 12.35 -13.87 -10.22
C GLU A 56 12.84 -12.41 -10.04
N SER A 57 12.40 -11.49 -10.90
CA SER A 57 12.58 -10.03 -10.78
C SER A 57 11.47 -9.44 -9.93
N ILE A 58 11.79 -8.42 -9.13
CA ILE A 58 10.85 -7.63 -8.36
C ILE A 58 10.33 -6.51 -9.25
N ILE A 59 9.03 -6.48 -9.47
CA ILE A 59 8.35 -5.37 -10.11
C ILE A 59 7.78 -4.48 -9.02
N THR A 60 8.08 -3.17 -9.10
CA THR A 60 7.43 -2.15 -8.27
C THR A 60 6.56 -1.28 -9.16
N LEU A 61 5.25 -1.27 -8.89
CA LEU A 61 4.31 -0.27 -9.39
C LEU A 61 4.28 0.90 -8.41
N SER A 62 4.53 2.10 -8.90
CA SER A 62 4.50 3.32 -8.10
C SER A 62 3.34 4.21 -8.56
N PHE A 63 2.53 4.66 -7.60
CA PHE A 63 1.49 5.65 -7.78
C PHE A 63 1.97 6.97 -7.17
N SER A 64 2.10 7.99 -8.00
CA SER A 64 2.63 9.30 -7.62
C SER A 64 1.78 10.43 -8.20
N PRO A 65 1.76 11.63 -7.60
CA PRO A 65 1.05 12.77 -8.17
C PRO A 65 1.56 13.12 -9.56
N LEU A 66 0.65 13.46 -10.48
CA LEU A 66 1.01 13.98 -11.82
C LEU A 66 1.58 15.40 -11.78
N GLN A 67 1.18 16.17 -10.78
CA GLN A 67 1.70 17.52 -10.52
C GLN A 67 2.36 17.49 -9.14
N GLN A 68 3.68 17.67 -9.11
CA GLN A 68 4.40 17.93 -7.87
C GLN A 68 4.28 19.41 -7.56
N ASN A 69 3.60 19.76 -6.47
CA ASN A 69 3.86 21.03 -5.81
C ASN A 69 5.08 20.82 -4.92
N ASP A 70 6.15 21.57 -5.13
CA ASP A 70 7.44 21.45 -4.41
C ASP A 70 7.31 21.58 -2.88
N ASN A 71 6.15 22.06 -2.39
CA ASN A 71 5.86 22.25 -0.97
C ASN A 71 5.08 21.10 -0.31
N GLU A 72 4.63 20.09 -1.06
CA GLU A 72 3.91 18.94 -0.49
C GLU A 72 4.81 17.70 -0.48
N ASN A 73 5.14 17.23 0.72
CA ASN A 73 5.81 15.94 0.94
C ASN A 73 4.85 14.82 0.56
N THR A 74 4.70 14.59 -0.75
CA THR A 74 3.65 13.73 -1.27
C THR A 74 4.18 12.31 -1.32
N LYS A 75 3.55 11.42 -0.53
CA LYS A 75 3.95 10.03 -0.40
C LYS A 75 3.61 9.27 -1.69
N ASN A 76 4.59 8.58 -2.25
CA ASN A 76 4.37 7.61 -3.31
C ASN A 76 3.83 6.30 -2.72
N ASP A 77 2.79 5.75 -3.31
CA ASP A 77 2.24 4.46 -2.93
C ASP A 77 2.84 3.37 -3.83
N ASN A 78 3.55 2.41 -3.23
CA ASN A 78 4.30 1.40 -3.96
C ASN A 78 3.72 0.00 -3.74
N PHE A 79 3.55 -0.75 -4.83
CA PHE A 79 3.10 -2.13 -4.82
C PHE A 79 4.13 -3.01 -5.49
N GLN A 80 4.51 -4.08 -4.79
CA GLN A 80 5.56 -4.98 -5.26
C GLN A 80 5.05 -6.38 -5.48
N PHE A 81 5.53 -7.01 -6.55
CA PHE A 81 5.32 -8.42 -6.80
C PHE A 81 6.52 -9.02 -7.54
N LYS A 82 6.69 -10.33 -7.40
CA LYS A 82 7.78 -11.06 -8.04
C LYS A 82 7.29 -11.74 -9.31
N THR A 83 8.06 -11.64 -10.38
CA THR A 83 7.83 -12.42 -11.61
C THR A 83 8.16 -13.89 -11.37
N LYS A 84 7.33 -14.79 -11.89
CA LYS A 84 7.55 -16.24 -11.82
C LYS A 84 8.36 -16.75 -13.01
N GLU A 85 8.11 -16.17 -14.17
CA GLU A 85 8.69 -16.58 -15.45
C GLU A 85 9.25 -15.35 -16.16
N ALA A 86 10.21 -15.59 -17.06
CA ALA A 86 10.72 -14.54 -17.92
C ALA A 86 9.72 -14.28 -19.04
N GLY A 87 9.58 -13.02 -19.46
CA GLY A 87 8.67 -12.71 -20.55
C GLY A 87 8.72 -11.27 -21.03
N ARG A 88 8.32 -11.09 -22.28
CA ARG A 88 8.19 -9.77 -22.91
C ARG A 88 7.06 -8.94 -22.29
N THR A 89 6.02 -9.61 -21.79
CA THR A 89 4.84 -9.00 -21.18
C THR A 89 4.52 -9.69 -19.88
N ILE A 90 4.37 -8.92 -18.80
CA ILE A 90 3.94 -9.41 -17.49
C ILE A 90 2.59 -8.80 -17.14
N ALA A 91 1.57 -9.64 -17.00
CA ALA A 91 0.26 -9.22 -16.51
C ALA A 91 0.32 -8.95 -15.01
N PHE A 92 -0.41 -7.93 -14.55
CA PHE A 92 -0.57 -7.62 -13.13
C PHE A 92 -2.03 -7.36 -12.78
N SER A 93 -2.35 -7.62 -11.51
CA SER A 93 -3.62 -7.25 -10.88
C SER A 93 -3.31 -6.81 -9.46
N VAL A 94 -3.69 -5.58 -9.11
CA VAL A 94 -3.45 -5.00 -7.78
C VAL A 94 -4.75 -4.48 -7.21
N ALA A 95 -5.04 -4.85 -5.95
CA ALA A 95 -6.15 -4.29 -5.20
C ALA A 95 -5.71 -2.95 -4.61
N LEU A 96 -6.29 -1.86 -5.10
CA LEU A 96 -5.96 -0.52 -4.64
C LEU A 96 -6.73 -0.19 -3.35
N PRO A 97 -6.05 0.31 -2.31
CA PRO A 97 -6.70 0.80 -1.12
C PRO A 97 -7.54 2.06 -1.44
N PRO A 98 -8.63 2.32 -0.67
CA PRO A 98 -9.61 3.36 -1.01
C PRO A 98 -9.01 4.77 -1.14
N ASP A 99 -7.95 5.08 -0.42
CA ASP A 99 -7.30 6.39 -0.45
C ASP A 99 -6.62 6.68 -1.80
N ILE A 100 -6.05 5.66 -2.44
CA ILE A 100 -5.52 5.77 -3.80
C ILE A 100 -6.68 5.94 -4.79
N VAL A 101 -7.77 5.19 -4.61
CA VAL A 101 -8.95 5.27 -5.49
C VAL A 101 -9.56 6.67 -5.50
N ILE A 102 -9.66 7.31 -4.33
CA ILE A 102 -10.18 8.68 -4.21
C ILE A 102 -9.28 9.70 -4.93
N ARG A 103 -7.96 9.52 -4.87
CA ARG A 103 -6.97 10.42 -5.49
C ARG A 103 -6.63 10.06 -6.94
N LYS A 104 -7.18 8.99 -7.50
CA LYS A 104 -6.72 8.37 -8.77
C LYS A 104 -6.58 9.36 -9.92
N ASN A 105 -7.48 10.34 -10.05
CA ASN A 105 -7.48 11.31 -11.16
C ASN A 105 -6.28 12.27 -11.14
N ASN A 106 -5.62 12.41 -9.98
CA ASN A 106 -4.44 13.26 -9.80
C ASN A 106 -3.15 12.43 -9.72
N LEU A 107 -3.26 11.11 -9.83
CA LEU A 107 -2.14 10.19 -9.76
C LEU A 107 -1.76 9.71 -11.15
N GLY A 108 -0.47 9.47 -11.31
CA GLY A 108 0.12 8.71 -12.38
C GLY A 108 0.67 7.39 -11.84
N ILE A 109 0.93 6.48 -12.76
CA ILE A 109 1.47 5.16 -12.52
C ILE A 109 2.76 4.97 -13.33
N SER A 110 3.77 4.41 -12.68
CA SER A 110 5.03 4.00 -13.28
C SER A 110 5.41 2.60 -12.82
N ALA A 111 6.25 1.92 -13.59
CA ALA A 111 6.79 0.62 -13.23
C ALA A 111 8.31 0.65 -13.25
N ARG A 112 8.92 -0.03 -12.29
CA ARG A 112 10.34 -0.36 -12.31
C ARG A 112 10.54 -1.86 -12.04
N VAL A 113 11.61 -2.40 -12.59
CA VAL A 113 11.98 -3.80 -12.50
C VAL A 113 13.37 -3.89 -11.87
N GLU A 114 13.46 -4.62 -10.77
CA GLU A 114 14.69 -4.84 -10.02
C GLU A 114 15.02 -6.34 -10.00
N LYS A 115 16.30 -6.68 -10.18
CA LYS A 115 16.80 -8.05 -10.09
C LYS A 115 18.07 -8.04 -9.26
N ASN A 116 18.14 -8.91 -8.25
CA ASN A 116 19.29 -8.96 -7.34
C ASN A 116 19.63 -7.59 -6.73
N ASN A 117 18.60 -6.81 -6.38
CA ASN A 117 18.70 -5.45 -5.84
C ASN A 117 19.24 -4.38 -6.82
N GLU A 118 19.37 -4.70 -8.10
CA GLU A 118 19.76 -3.75 -9.14
C GLU A 118 18.55 -3.36 -10.00
N LEU A 119 18.41 -2.07 -10.30
CA LEU A 119 17.39 -1.55 -11.20
C LEU A 119 17.78 -1.86 -12.64
N ILE A 120 17.02 -2.75 -13.29
CA ILE A 120 17.32 -3.23 -14.64
C ILE A 120 16.40 -2.64 -15.71
N MET A 121 15.18 -2.22 -15.35
CA MET A 121 14.25 -1.58 -16.29
C MET A 121 13.33 -0.59 -15.58
N MET A 122 12.87 0.42 -16.30
CA MET A 122 11.83 1.34 -15.81
C MET A 122 11.00 1.95 -16.94
N THR A 123 9.82 2.46 -16.60
CA THR A 123 9.02 3.29 -17.50
C THR A 123 9.72 4.63 -17.72
N GLU A 124 9.80 5.09 -18.97
CA GLU A 124 10.40 6.38 -19.33
C GLU A 124 9.58 7.57 -18.80
N GLN A 125 8.26 7.42 -18.71
CA GLN A 125 7.34 8.47 -18.30
C GLN A 125 6.26 7.92 -17.37
N ILE A 126 5.79 8.76 -16.46
CA ILE A 126 4.65 8.47 -15.61
C ILE A 126 3.38 8.53 -16.47
N SER A 127 2.63 7.44 -16.51
CA SER A 127 1.36 7.38 -17.26
C SER A 127 0.21 7.84 -16.37
N PRO A 128 -0.71 8.70 -16.84
CA PRO A 128 -1.87 9.10 -16.05
C PRO A 128 -2.76 7.90 -15.72
N PHE A 129 -3.38 7.91 -14.54
CA PHE A 129 -4.34 6.87 -14.18
C PHE A 129 -5.56 6.89 -15.15
N PRO A 130 -6.07 5.73 -15.59
CA PRO A 130 -7.19 5.67 -16.51
C PRO A 130 -8.46 6.28 -15.90
N LYS A 131 -9.17 7.07 -16.71
CA LYS A 131 -10.42 7.71 -16.28
C LYS A 131 -11.50 6.68 -15.97
N ASN A 132 -11.60 5.63 -16.78
CA ASN A 132 -12.56 4.54 -16.58
C ASN A 132 -11.94 3.40 -15.78
N ASN A 133 -12.72 2.83 -14.86
CA ASN A 133 -12.26 1.76 -13.98
C ASN A 133 -12.11 0.40 -14.69
N THR A 134 -12.60 0.29 -15.92
CA THR A 134 -12.56 -0.92 -16.76
C THR A 134 -11.35 -0.97 -17.68
N ASP A 135 -10.63 0.15 -17.85
CA ASP A 135 -9.55 0.24 -18.82
C ASP A 135 -8.32 -0.49 -18.27
N LYS A 136 -7.76 -1.38 -19.09
CA LYS A 136 -6.50 -2.06 -18.76
C LYS A 136 -5.35 -1.08 -18.98
N ILE A 137 -4.46 -0.97 -17.99
CA ILE A 137 -3.25 -0.15 -18.13
C ILE A 137 -2.19 -0.94 -18.88
N SER A 138 -1.48 -0.30 -19.79
CA SER A 138 -0.25 -0.83 -20.38
C SER A 138 0.90 0.09 -20.06
N LEU A 139 1.90 -0.43 -19.36
CA LEU A 139 3.13 0.29 -19.03
C LEU A 139 4.26 -0.28 -19.87
N THR A 140 5.02 0.58 -20.54
CA THR A 140 6.22 0.16 -21.27
C THR A 140 7.46 0.44 -20.45
N VAL A 141 8.23 -0.60 -20.14
CA VAL A 141 9.54 -0.48 -19.50
C VAL A 141 10.65 -0.64 -20.53
N VAL A 142 11.75 0.08 -20.31
CA VAL A 142 12.95 0.03 -21.14
C VAL A 142 14.10 -0.40 -20.25
N ALA A 143 15.00 -1.24 -20.79
CA ALA A 143 16.18 -1.68 -20.09
C ALA A 143 17.13 -0.50 -19.85
N ASN A 144 17.63 -0.40 -18.64
CA ASN A 144 18.72 0.52 -18.33
C ASN A 144 19.98 -0.02 -19.00
N GLN A 145 20.56 0.77 -19.89
CA GLN A 145 21.84 0.47 -20.54
C GLN A 145 23.01 0.69 -19.57
#